data_AF-A0A964FJZ2-F1
#
_entry.id   AF-A0A964FJZ2-F1
#
_cell.length_a   1.000
_cell.length_b   1.000
_cell.length_c   1.000
_cell.angle_alpha   90.00
_cell.angle_beta   90.00
_cell.angle_gamma   90.00
#
_symmetry.space_group_name_H-M   'P 1'
#
loop_
_entity.id
_entity.type
_entity.pdbx_description
1 polymer ?
#
loop_
_entity_poly.entity_id
_entity_poly.type
_entity_poly.pdbx_seq_one_letter_code
_entity_poly.pdbx_strand_id
1 'polypeptide(L)' 'MLNIEYLTNQDGEAIGVVIPIDLWRQLLPNGEASEENLAEAVEDYCLNKAMNEAVNTTLLGRAEALAYLEE' A
#
# COMPACT_ATOMS: atom_id res chain seq x y z
N MET A 1 -4.54 -12.22 10.54
CA MET A 1 -3.91 -12.17 9.19
C MET A 1 -5.03 -11.98 8.19
N LEU A 2 -4.89 -11.02 7.27
CA LEU A 2 -5.80 -10.93 6.13
C LEU A 2 -5.42 -12.08 5.20
N ASN A 3 -6.33 -13.04 4.99
CA ASN A 3 -6.11 -14.08 4.00
C ASN A 3 -6.21 -13.44 2.62
N ILE A 4 -5.10 -13.44 1.87
CA ILE A 4 -5.08 -13.00 0.49
C ILE A 4 -5.56 -14.19 -0.35
N GLU A 5 -6.67 -14.00 -1.06
CA GLU A 5 -7.22 -14.99 -1.98
C GLU A 5 -6.98 -14.57 -3.43
N TYR A 6 -6.90 -15.55 -4.32
CA TYR A 6 -6.65 -15.33 -5.74
C TYR A 6 -7.80 -15.87 -6.58
N LEU A 7 -8.20 -15.11 -7.59
CA LEU A 7 -9.09 -15.59 -8.64
C LEU A 7 -8.24 -16.33 -9.67
N THR A 8 -8.68 -17.53 -10.05
CA THR A 8 -8.00 -18.37 -11.04
C THR A 8 -8.85 -18.53 -12.31
N ASN A 9 -8.19 -18.64 -13.46
CA ASN A 9 -8.85 -19.00 -14.71
C ASN A 9 -9.13 -20.52 -14.78
N GLN A 10 -9.67 -20.98 -15.90
CA GLN A 10 -10.01 -22.40 -16.10
C GLN A 10 -8.78 -23.31 -16.14
N ASP A 11 -7.61 -22.77 -16.47
CA ASP A 11 -6.34 -23.48 -16.49
C ASP A 11 -5.65 -23.51 -15.11
N GLY A 12 -6.26 -22.86 -14.10
CA GLY A 12 -5.74 -22.76 -12.74
C GLY A 12 -4.72 -21.64 -12.53
N GLU A 13 -4.50 -20.78 -13.52
CA GLU A 13 -3.58 -19.64 -13.41
C GLU A 13 -4.26 -18.48 -12.68
N ALA A 14 -3.53 -17.83 -11.77
CA ALA A 14 -4.02 -16.66 -11.06
C ALA A 14 -4.16 -15.47 -12.01
N ILE A 15 -5.37 -14.91 -12.10
CA ILE A 15 -5.71 -13.77 -12.95
C ILE A 15 -6.09 -12.52 -12.15
N GLY A 16 -6.23 -12.63 -10.84
CA GLY A 16 -6.55 -11.51 -9.98
C GLY A 16 -6.43 -11.82 -8.51
N VAL A 17 -6.44 -10.77 -7.69
CA VAL A 17 -6.43 -10.83 -6.23
C VAL A 17 -7.80 -10.41 -5.70
N VAL A 18 -8.25 -11.06 -4.64
CA VAL A 18 -9.44 -10.66 -3.90
C VAL A 18 -9.02 -9.76 -2.75
N ILE A 19 -9.44 -8.51 -2.79
CA ILE A 19 -9.22 -7.54 -1.72
C ILE A 19 -10.48 -7.50 -0.84
N PRO A 20 -10.39 -7.73 0.48
CA PRO A 20 -11.54 -7.59 1.38
C PRO A 20 -12.18 -6.21 1.27
N ILE A 21 -13.51 -6.16 1.26
CA ILE A 21 -14.26 -4.91 0.96
C ILE A 21 -13.93 -3.76 1.92
N ASP A 22 -13.59 -4.05 3.17
CA ASP A 22 -13.20 -3.02 4.14
C ASP A 22 -11.84 -2.40 3.82
N LEU A 23 -10.88 -3.19 3.30
CA LEU A 23 -9.61 -2.68 2.82
C LEU A 23 -9.79 -1.94 1.49
N TRP A 24 -10.61 -2.47 0.59
CA TRP A 24 -10.94 -1.80 -0.67
C TRP A 24 -11.51 -0.39 -0.46
N ARG A 25 -12.44 -0.24 0.50
CA ARG A 25 -13.02 1.07 0.86
C ARG A 25 -12.04 2.04 1.50
N GLN A 26 -10.97 1.55 2.11
CA GLN A 26 -9.89 2.41 2.63
C GLN A 26 -9.01 2.93 1.51
N LEU A 27 -8.77 2.12 0.48
CA LEU A 27 -8.01 2.52 -0.72
C LEU A 27 -8.82 3.48 -1.59
N LEU A 28 -10.06 3.10 -1.94
CA LEU A 28 -10.91 3.82 -2.89
C LEU A 28 -12.29 4.14 -2.28
N PRO A 29 -12.38 5.15 -1.40
CA PRO A 29 -13.62 5.46 -0.66
C PRO A 29 -14.77 5.94 -1.56
N ASN A 30 -14.48 6.55 -2.71
CA ASN A 30 -15.48 7.14 -3.61
C ASN A 30 -15.98 6.19 -4.72
N GLY A 31 -15.54 4.93 -4.73
CA GLY A 31 -16.09 3.88 -5.60
C GLY A 31 -15.75 3.96 -7.10
N GLU A 32 -15.12 5.04 -7.58
CA GLU A 32 -14.62 5.11 -8.96
C GLU A 32 -13.29 4.36 -9.09
N ALA A 33 -13.40 3.09 -9.47
CA ALA A 33 -12.26 2.23 -9.73
C ALA A 33 -11.73 2.44 -11.15
N SER A 34 -10.57 3.07 -11.27
CA SER A 34 -9.72 3.05 -12.46
C SER A 34 -8.34 2.51 -12.07
N GLU A 35 -7.55 2.07 -13.05
CA GLU A 35 -6.18 1.60 -12.81
C GLU A 35 -5.31 2.71 -12.19
N GLU A 36 -5.43 3.93 -12.73
CA GLU A 36 -4.71 5.12 -12.25
C GLU A 36 -5.10 5.47 -10.81
N ASN A 37 -6.40 5.55 -10.52
CA ASN A 37 -6.89 5.85 -9.17
C ASN A 37 -6.46 4.77 -8.16
N LEU A 38 -6.45 3.50 -8.58
CA LEU A 38 -6.02 2.40 -7.73
C LEU A 38 -4.52 2.47 -7.42
N ALA A 39 -3.69 2.81 -8.41
CA ALA A 39 -2.26 2.98 -8.21
C ALA A 39 -1.97 4.09 -7.19
N GLU A 40 -2.56 5.28 -7.39
CA GLU A 40 -2.42 6.42 -6.46
C GLU A 40 -2.92 6.07 -5.05
N ALA A 41 -4.09 5.43 -4.94
CA ALA A 41 -4.63 5.00 -3.66
C ALA A 41 -3.73 4.02 -2.89
N VAL A 42 -3.08 3.09 -3.61
CA VAL A 42 -2.15 2.13 -3.00
C VAL A 42 -0.87 2.84 -2.55
N GLU A 43 -0.34 3.78 -3.33
CA GLU A 43 0.81 4.59 -2.95
C GLU A 43 0.51 5.39 -1.67
N ASP A 44 -0.61 6.11 -1.65
CA ASP A 44 -1.05 6.89 -0.50
C ASP A 44 -1.24 6.03 0.75
N TYR A 45 -1.89 4.87 0.60
CA TYR A 45 -2.08 3.95 1.73
C TYR A 45 -0.76 3.46 2.30
N CYS A 46 0.17 3.06 1.43
CA CYS A 46 1.50 2.59 1.84
C CYS A 46 2.30 3.70 2.52
N LEU A 47 2.31 4.91 1.95
CA LEU A 47 3.01 6.07 2.50
C LEU A 47 2.45 6.45 3.87
N ASN A 48 1.13 6.54 4.01
CA ASN A 48 0.49 6.86 5.28
C ASN A 48 0.78 5.80 6.35
N LYS A 49 0.80 4.52 5.97
CA LYS A 49 1.17 3.44 6.89
C LYS A 49 2.62 3.55 7.34
N ALA A 50 3.54 3.78 6.41
CA ALA A 50 4.96 3.98 6.72
C ALA A 50 5.17 5.19 7.65
N MET A 51 4.47 6.29 7.40
CA MET A 51 4.50 7.47 8.25
C MET A 51 3.97 7.17 9.67
N ASN A 52 2.86 6.44 9.79
CA ASN A 52 2.30 6.04 11.08
C ASN A 52 3.27 5.14 11.88
N GLU A 53 3.95 4.21 11.21
CA GLU A 53 4.97 3.36 11.83
C GLU A 53 6.18 4.19 12.27
N ALA A 54 6.55 5.22 11.50
CA ALA A 54 7.66 6.11 11.79
C ALA A 54 7.39 7.10 12.94
N VAL A 55 6.14 7.31 13.38
CA VAL A 55 5.78 8.30 14.43
C VAL A 55 6.61 8.15 15.71
N ASN A 56 6.96 6.92 16.10
CA ASN A 56 7.70 6.63 17.33
C ASN A 56 9.22 6.55 17.12
N THR A 57 9.70 6.84 15.92
CA THR A 57 11.14 6.82 15.60
C THR A 57 11.78 8.17 15.93
N THR A 58 13.07 8.14 16.31
CA THR A 58 13.81 9.38 16.57
C THR A 58 14.15 10.06 15.25
N LEU A 59 13.88 11.37 15.15
CA LEU A 59 14.29 12.16 14.00
C LEU A 59 15.83 12.25 13.95
N LEU A 60 16.40 11.95 12.79
CA LEU A 60 17.83 12.12 12.55
C LEU A 60 18.21 13.60 12.57
N GLY A 61 19.40 13.89 13.09
CA GLY A 61 20.02 15.20 12.89
C GLY A 61 20.37 15.42 11.42
N ARG A 62 20.53 16.68 10.99
CA ARG A 62 20.83 17.02 9.58
C ARG A 62 22.03 16.25 9.02
N ALA A 63 23.11 16.11 9.80
CA ALA A 63 24.32 15.41 9.34
C ALA A 63 24.07 13.91 9.15
N GLU A 64 23.36 13.28 10.08
CA GLU A 64 23.00 11.85 10.03
C GLU A 64 22.04 11.58 8.86
N ALA A 65 21.07 12.47 8.63
CA ALA A 65 20.15 12.36 7.51
C ALA A 65 20.86 12.49 6.14
N LEU A 66 21.85 13.39 6.02
CA LEU A 66 22.64 13.52 4.80
C LEU A 66 23.49 12.27 4.55
N ALA A 67 24.13 11.73 5.59
CA ALA A 67 24.91 10.50 5.48
C ALA A 67 24.05 9.31 5.03
N TYR A 68 22.81 9.19 5.55
CA TYR A 68 21.87 8.14 5.15
C TYR A 68 21.43 8.22 3.67
N LEU A 69 21.34 9.42 3.10
CA LEU A 69 20.93 9.61 1.70
C LEU A 69 22.04 9.34 0.68
N GLU A 70 23.30 9.26 1.14
CA GLU A 70 24.48 8.99 0.31
C GLU A 70 24.85 7.50 0.22
N GLU A 71 24.20 6.65 1.02
CA GLU A 71 24.28 5.17 0.97
C GLU A 71 23.31 4.54 -0.03
#